data_AF-A0AAU8MNP9-F1
#
_entry.id   AF-A0AAU8MNP9-F1
#
_cell.length_a   1.000
_cell.length_b   1.000
_cell.length_c   1.000
_cell.angle_alpha   90.00
_cell.angle_beta   90.00
_cell.angle_gamma   90.00
#
_symmetry.space_group_name_H-M   'P 1'
#
loop_
_entity.id
_entity.type
_entity.pdbx_description
1 polymer ?
#
loop_
_entity_poly.entity_id
_entity_poly.type
_entity_poly.pdbx_seq_one_letter_code
_entity_poly.pdbx_strand_id
1 'polypeptide(L)'
;MLENEVFGVRAAVRIYCPGDMHDLAALLADAFEIDGFSIEPEEYEPFEEVGFAEAFGFEAWLSRWPEEDGAWFGLELCTDDSIEEVLHGRMHDISGWLARFVANTCNLRAIAVHERWGVDREGG
;
A
#
# COMPACT_ATOMS: atom_id res chain seq x y z
N MET A 1 -24.00 -12.48 18.05
CA MET A 1 -22.59 -12.31 18.42
C MET A 1 -21.76 -12.86 17.27
N LEU A 2 -21.36 -12.01 16.34
CA LEU A 2 -20.43 -12.33 15.25
C LEU A 2 -19.08 -11.75 15.68
N GLU A 3 -18.39 -12.42 16.61
CA GLU A 3 -17.16 -11.88 17.21
C GLU A 3 -15.87 -12.33 16.49
N ASN A 4 -15.94 -12.90 15.28
CA ASN A 4 -14.74 -13.38 14.55
C ASN A 4 -14.95 -13.52 13.03
N GLU A 5 -15.70 -12.62 12.40
CA GLU A 5 -15.79 -12.64 10.93
C GLU A 5 -14.63 -11.81 10.35
N VAL A 6 -13.80 -12.47 9.55
CA VAL A 6 -12.72 -11.82 8.78
C VAL A 6 -13.30 -11.50 7.41
N PHE A 7 -13.38 -10.22 7.08
CA PHE A 7 -14.07 -9.74 5.87
C PHE A 7 -13.16 -9.71 4.65
N GLY A 8 -11.85 -9.70 4.88
CA GLY A 8 -10.87 -9.70 3.80
C GLY A 8 -9.44 -9.68 4.32
N VAL A 9 -8.53 -9.31 3.43
CA VAL A 9 -7.09 -9.29 3.70
C VAL A 9 -6.57 -7.90 3.42
N ARG A 10 -5.72 -7.40 4.31
CA ARG A 10 -4.98 -6.15 4.13
C ARG A 10 -3.48 -6.38 4.27
N ALA A 11 -2.69 -5.56 3.61
CA ALA A 11 -1.25 -5.53 3.78
C ALA A 11 -0.75 -4.09 3.62
N ALA A 12 0.23 -3.70 4.42
CA ALA A 12 0.73 -2.34 4.40
C ALA A 12 2.24 -2.34 4.74
N VAL A 13 3.05 -1.75 3.86
CA VAL A 13 4.50 -1.67 4.04
C VAL A 13 5.03 -0.29 3.69
N ARG A 14 6.08 0.14 4.41
CA ARG A 14 6.95 1.22 3.96
C ARG A 14 8.18 0.65 3.28
N ILE A 15 8.56 1.22 2.15
CA ILE A 15 9.61 0.77 1.25
C ILE A 15 10.60 1.91 1.07
N TYR A 16 11.87 1.66 1.33
CA TYR A 16 12.94 2.60 0.98
C TYR A 16 13.39 2.33 -0.45
N CYS A 17 13.22 3.32 -1.33
CA CYS A 17 13.67 3.29 -2.70
C CYS A 17 14.40 4.61 -2.98
N PRO A 18 15.71 4.62 -3.26
CA PRO A 18 16.46 5.87 -3.50
C PRO A 18 16.03 6.65 -4.76
N GLY A 19 15.19 6.05 -5.62
CA GLY A 19 14.59 6.69 -6.78
C GLY A 19 13.29 7.44 -6.46
N ASP A 20 12.51 7.73 -7.50
CA ASP A 20 11.18 8.32 -7.36
C ASP A 20 10.06 7.26 -7.33
N MET A 21 8.80 7.72 -7.32
CA MET A 21 7.64 6.84 -7.32
C MET A 21 7.53 6.00 -8.59
N HIS A 22 7.93 6.53 -9.75
CA HIS A 22 7.89 5.81 -11.02
C HIS A 22 8.92 4.68 -11.04
N ASP A 23 10.12 4.92 -10.51
CA ASP A 23 11.15 3.89 -10.35
C ASP A 23 10.63 2.73 -9.48
N LEU A 24 10.01 3.05 -8.34
CA LEU A 24 9.44 2.05 -7.46
C LEU A 24 8.25 1.32 -8.09
N ALA A 25 7.35 2.04 -8.76
CA ALA A 25 6.19 1.46 -9.44
C ALA A 25 6.61 0.46 -10.52
N ALA A 26 7.66 0.77 -11.30
CA ALA A 26 8.19 -0.14 -12.30
C ALA A 26 8.77 -1.42 -11.68
N LEU A 27 9.51 -1.29 -10.57
CA LEU A 27 10.05 -2.44 -9.83
C LEU A 27 8.94 -3.33 -9.23
N LEU A 28 7.91 -2.71 -8.67
CA LEU A 28 6.76 -3.42 -8.10
C LEU A 28 5.93 -4.09 -9.20
N ALA A 29 5.74 -3.43 -10.35
CA ALA A 29 4.99 -3.98 -11.46
C ALA A 29 5.64 -5.26 -12.02
N ASP A 30 6.96 -5.25 -12.22
CA ASP A 30 7.72 -6.43 -12.62
C ASP A 30 7.64 -7.54 -11.55
N ALA A 31 7.83 -7.20 -10.27
CA ALA A 31 7.76 -8.16 -9.18
C ALA A 31 6.37 -8.79 -8.99
N PHE A 32 5.30 -8.03 -9.26
CA PHE A 32 3.91 -8.50 -9.17
C PHE A 32 3.40 -9.12 -10.46
N GLU A 33 4.18 -9.09 -11.53
CA GLU A 33 3.80 -9.55 -12.87
C GLU A 33 2.52 -8.84 -13.39
N ILE A 34 2.45 -7.52 -13.20
CA ILE A 34 1.34 -6.66 -13.68
C ILE A 34 1.84 -5.64 -14.73
N ASP A 35 0.92 -5.06 -15.51
CA ASP A 35 1.26 -4.12 -16.58
C ASP A 35 1.90 -2.82 -16.06
N GLY A 36 1.54 -2.38 -14.85
CA GLY A 36 2.03 -1.15 -14.25
C GLY A 36 1.08 -0.56 -13.22
N PHE A 37 1.51 0.51 -12.57
CA PHE A 37 0.65 1.38 -11.75
C PHE A 37 0.18 2.57 -12.59
N SER A 38 -1.09 2.95 -12.48
CA SER A 38 -1.57 4.26 -12.92
C SER A 38 -1.17 5.29 -11.88
N ILE A 39 -0.29 6.22 -12.24
CA ILE A 39 0.17 7.28 -11.33
C ILE A 39 -0.54 8.58 -11.70
N GLU A 40 -1.31 9.09 -10.76
CA GLU A 40 -2.12 10.29 -10.93
C GLU A 40 -1.94 11.19 -9.70
N PRO A 41 -2.00 12.53 -9.86
CA PRO A 41 -2.06 13.42 -8.72
C PRO A 41 -3.37 13.20 -7.96
N GLU A 42 -3.32 13.27 -6.63
CA GLU A 42 -4.53 13.27 -5.80
C GLU A 42 -5.51 14.37 -6.24
N GLU A 43 -6.81 14.12 -6.04
CA GLU A 43 -7.85 15.10 -6.37
C GLU A 43 -7.85 16.31 -5.43
N TYR A 44 -7.29 16.15 -4.22
CA TYR A 44 -7.29 17.16 -3.17
C TYR A 44 -5.86 17.58 -2.81
N GLU A 45 -5.71 18.82 -2.32
CA GLU A 45 -4.43 19.33 -1.80
C GLU A 45 -3.87 18.36 -0.74
N PRO A 46 -2.56 18.02 -0.77
CA PRO A 46 -1.47 18.68 -1.48
C PRO A 46 -1.23 18.25 -2.94
N PHE A 47 -2.13 17.46 -3.55
CA PHE A 47 -1.99 16.90 -4.91
C PHE A 47 -0.75 16.02 -5.07
N GLU A 48 -0.42 15.23 -4.04
CA GLU A 48 0.68 14.28 -4.14
C GLU A 48 0.38 13.20 -5.18
N GLU A 49 1.42 12.67 -5.81
CA GLU A 49 1.26 11.55 -6.74
C GLU A 49 0.87 10.30 -5.97
N VAL A 50 -0.13 9.57 -6.47
CA VAL A 50 -0.55 8.27 -5.97
C VAL A 50 -0.58 7.28 -7.12
N GLY A 51 0.04 6.13 -6.92
CA GLY A 51 -0.04 5.00 -7.83
C GLY A 51 -1.19 4.07 -7.46
N PHE A 52 -1.95 3.61 -8.46
CA PHE A 52 -3.02 2.62 -8.30
C PHE A 52 -2.78 1.41 -9.22
N ALA A 53 -3.03 0.20 -8.72
CA ALA A 53 -3.02 -1.02 -9.51
C ALA A 53 -3.91 -2.11 -8.89
N GLU A 54 -4.16 -3.19 -9.64
CA GLU A 54 -4.66 -4.45 -9.09
C GLU A 54 -3.54 -5.50 -9.17
N ALA A 55 -3.22 -6.16 -8.05
CA ALA A 55 -2.17 -7.18 -7.98
C ALA A 55 -2.58 -8.33 -7.07
N PHE A 56 -2.42 -9.58 -7.52
CA PHE A 56 -2.82 -10.79 -6.78
C PHE A 56 -4.29 -10.82 -6.29
N GLY A 57 -5.19 -10.10 -6.96
CA GLY A 57 -6.59 -9.93 -6.52
C GLY A 57 -6.77 -8.92 -5.38
N PHE A 58 -5.79 -8.05 -5.14
CA PHE A 58 -5.85 -6.91 -4.24
C PHE A 58 -5.86 -5.61 -5.05
N GLU A 59 -6.61 -4.63 -4.56
CA GLU A 59 -6.40 -3.23 -4.90
C GLU A 59 -5.13 -2.74 -4.21
N ALA A 60 -4.30 -2.01 -4.94
CA ALA A 60 -2.99 -1.56 -4.51
C ALA A 60 -2.85 -0.04 -4.61
N TRP A 61 -2.38 0.59 -3.54
CA TRP A 61 -2.10 2.02 -3.50
C TRP A 61 -0.63 2.28 -3.13
N LEU A 62 0.03 3.10 -3.93
CA LEU A 62 1.41 3.53 -3.75
C LEU A 62 1.45 5.03 -3.47
N SER A 63 2.03 5.45 -2.35
CA SER A 63 2.08 6.86 -1.94
C SER A 63 3.45 7.24 -1.38
N ARG A 64 3.74 8.54 -1.28
CA ARG A 64 4.92 9.00 -0.54
C ARG A 64 4.72 8.83 0.96
N TRP A 65 5.80 8.50 1.67
CA TRP A 65 5.75 8.43 3.13
C TRP A 65 5.99 9.83 3.74
N PRO A 66 5.17 10.29 4.71
CA PRO A 66 5.16 11.68 5.18
C PRO A 66 6.34 12.13 6.07
N GLU A 67 7.40 11.32 6.25
CA GLU A 67 8.55 11.69 7.10
C GLU A 67 9.64 12.45 6.31
N GLU A 68 10.25 13.48 6.94
CA GLU A 68 11.16 14.46 6.32
C GLU A 68 12.51 13.89 5.79
N ASP A 69 12.92 12.70 6.21
CA ASP A 69 14.21 12.11 5.83
C ASP A 69 14.05 10.83 5.00
N GLY A 70 14.06 11.01 3.69
CA GLY A 70 14.44 9.98 2.73
C GLY A 70 13.32 9.46 1.85
N ALA A 71 13.75 8.80 0.78
CA ALA A 71 12.94 8.26 -0.30
C ALA A 71 12.18 6.99 0.17
N TRP A 72 11.26 7.21 1.09
CA TRP A 72 10.33 6.22 1.61
C TRP A 72 8.98 6.37 0.93
N PHE A 73 8.42 5.24 0.56
CA PHE A 73 7.11 5.12 -0.06
C PHE A 73 6.29 4.13 0.71
N GLY A 74 4.98 4.32 0.72
CA GLY A 74 4.05 3.35 1.26
C GLY A 74 3.38 2.56 0.16
N LEU A 75 3.27 1.24 0.35
CA LEU A 75 2.42 0.37 -0.45
C LEU A 75 1.35 -0.29 0.42
N GLU A 76 0.09 -0.04 0.09
CA GLU A 76 -1.09 -0.68 0.69
C GLU A 76 -1.73 -1.65 -0.29
N LEU A 77 -2.16 -2.81 0.19
CA LEU A 77 -2.96 -3.81 -0.54
C LEU A 77 -4.22 -4.13 0.25
N CYS A 78 -5.38 -4.20 -0.40
CA CYS A 78 -6.63 -4.63 0.22
C CYS A 78 -7.52 -5.44 -0.73
N THR A 79 -8.26 -6.43 -0.23
CA THR A 79 -9.23 -7.20 -1.03
C THR A 79 -10.63 -6.58 -1.06
N ASP A 80 -10.89 -5.60 -0.19
CA ASP A 80 -12.19 -4.92 -0.05
C ASP A 80 -11.96 -3.49 0.43
N ASP A 81 -12.57 -2.50 -0.22
CA ASP A 81 -12.48 -1.08 0.17
C ASP A 81 -13.51 -0.73 1.26
N SER A 82 -13.64 -1.60 2.26
CA SER A 82 -14.44 -1.30 3.45
C SER A 82 -13.57 -0.73 4.56
N ILE A 83 -13.51 0.59 4.59
CA ILE A 83 -12.82 1.37 5.64
C ILE A 83 -13.31 0.95 7.03
N GLU A 84 -14.62 0.67 7.17
CA GLU A 84 -15.20 0.22 8.42
C GLU A 84 -14.56 -1.10 8.88
N GLU A 85 -14.37 -2.07 8.00
CA GLU A 85 -13.76 -3.36 8.34
C GLU A 85 -12.27 -3.22 8.68
N VAL A 86 -11.56 -2.37 7.94
CA VAL A 86 -10.13 -2.06 8.19
C VAL A 86 -9.95 -1.41 9.57
N LEU A 87 -10.77 -0.40 9.89
CA LEU A 87 -10.69 0.35 11.16
C LEU A 87 -11.13 -0.49 12.36
N HIS A 88 -12.09 -1.39 12.18
CA HIS A 88 -12.50 -2.32 13.24
C HIS A 88 -11.57 -3.53 13.40
N GLY A 89 -10.47 -3.60 12.65
CA GLY A 89 -9.50 -4.70 12.72
C GLY A 89 -10.09 -6.04 12.27
N ARG A 90 -11.11 -6.01 11.42
CA ARG A 90 -11.82 -7.20 10.90
C ARG A 90 -11.23 -7.68 9.56
N MET A 91 -10.03 -7.21 9.22
CA MET A 91 -9.23 -7.62 8.08
C MET A 91 -8.00 -8.42 8.55
N HIS A 92 -7.68 -9.52 7.87
CA HIS A 92 -6.48 -10.28 8.17
C HIS A 92 -5.24 -9.53 7.68
N ASP A 93 -4.31 -9.24 8.58
CA ASP A 93 -3.09 -8.47 8.28
C ASP A 93 -1.97 -9.39 7.79
N ILE A 94 -1.59 -9.25 6.51
CA ILE A 94 -0.47 -9.98 5.88
C ILE A 94 0.74 -9.07 5.61
N SER A 95 0.84 -7.91 6.26
CA SER A 95 1.91 -6.93 6.04
C SER A 95 3.31 -7.52 6.22
N GLY A 96 3.48 -8.46 7.16
CA GLY A 96 4.75 -9.18 7.35
C GLY A 96 5.13 -10.06 6.15
N TRP A 97 4.14 -10.65 5.47
CA TRP A 97 4.37 -11.38 4.23
C TRP A 97 4.76 -10.42 3.10
N LEU A 98 4.03 -9.30 2.94
CA LEU A 98 4.31 -8.32 1.90
C LEU A 98 5.71 -7.70 2.08
N ALA A 99 6.10 -7.34 3.31
CA ALA A 99 7.43 -6.79 3.59
C ALA A 99 8.54 -7.76 3.20
N ARG A 100 8.36 -9.06 3.51
CA ARG A 100 9.30 -10.10 3.11
C ARG A 100 9.30 -10.31 1.59
N PHE A 101 8.15 -10.24 0.94
CA PHE A 101 8.05 -10.34 -0.51
C PHE A 101 8.84 -9.21 -1.18
N VAL A 102 8.55 -7.96 -0.85
CA VAL A 102 9.27 -6.79 -1.41
C VAL A 102 10.77 -6.88 -1.13
N ALA A 103 11.15 -7.27 0.09
CA ALA A 103 12.56 -7.39 0.44
C ALA A 103 13.32 -8.44 -0.37
N ASN A 104 12.68 -9.57 -0.66
CA ASN A 104 13.32 -10.68 -1.36
C ASN A 104 13.24 -10.54 -2.88
N THR A 105 12.10 -10.09 -3.40
CA THR A 105 11.82 -10.03 -4.85
C THR A 105 12.35 -8.75 -5.46
N CYS A 106 12.11 -7.60 -4.82
CA CYS A 106 12.57 -6.30 -5.32
C CYS A 106 13.98 -5.94 -4.82
N ASN A 107 14.54 -6.70 -3.87
CA ASN A 107 15.80 -6.38 -3.20
C ASN A 107 15.81 -4.97 -2.57
N LEU A 108 14.66 -4.55 -2.03
CA LEU A 108 14.46 -3.25 -1.39
C LEU A 108 14.29 -3.42 0.12
N ARG A 109 14.64 -2.38 0.89
CA ARG A 109 14.32 -2.40 2.32
C ARG A 109 12.83 -2.12 2.49
N ALA A 110 12.09 -3.10 3.02
CA ALA A 110 10.67 -2.97 3.34
C ALA A 110 10.38 -3.28 4.81
N ILE A 111 9.46 -2.53 5.41
CA ILE A 111 9.06 -2.66 6.81
C ILE A 111 7.55 -2.73 6.87
N ALA A 112 7.01 -3.77 7.50
CA ALA A 112 5.58 -3.91 7.73
C ALA A 112 5.07 -2.76 8.62
N VAL A 113 3.91 -2.24 8.28
CA VAL A 113 3.20 -1.22 9.04
C VAL A 113 1.80 -1.77 9.34
N HIS A 114 1.31 -1.56 10.56
CA HIS A 114 0.02 -2.07 11.02
C HIS A 114 -1.06 -0.98 11.07
N GLU A 115 -0.70 0.24 10.71
CA GLU A 115 -1.57 1.40 10.62
C GLU A 115 -1.66 1.79 9.15
N ARG A 116 -2.85 2.19 8.70
CA ARG A 116 -3.06 2.77 7.38
C ARG A 116 -2.43 4.16 7.35
N TRP A 117 -1.87 4.60 6.23
CA TRP A 117 -1.32 5.96 6.10
C TRP A 117 -1.79 6.61 4.80
N GLY A 118 -1.96 7.93 4.82
CA GLY A 118 -2.43 8.66 3.63
C GLY A 118 -3.91 8.46 3.30
N VAL A 119 -4.70 7.91 4.22
CA VAL A 119 -6.16 7.74 4.03
C VAL A 119 -6.94 8.11 5.30
N ASP A 120 -6.97 9.41 5.61
CA ASP A 120 -8.19 10.03 6.14
C ASP A 120 -9.12 10.28 4.94
N ARG A 121 -9.61 9.22 4.28
CA ARG A 121 -10.59 9.33 3.17
C ARG A 121 -11.96 8.85 3.66
N GLU A 122 -12.63 9.74 4.38
CA GLU A 122 -14.03 10.20 4.19
C GLU A 122 -14.58 10.80 5.49
N GLY A 123 -15.15 12.02 5.39
CA GLY A 123 -15.91 12.62 6.49
C GLY A 123 -16.16 14.12 6.45
N GLY A 124 -16.67 14.64 5.33
CA GLY A 124 -17.66 15.71 5.37
C GLY A 124 -19.05 15.15 5.68
#